data_AF-A0A183DLT0-F1
#
_entry.id   AF-A0A183DLT0-F1
#
_cell.length_a   1.000
_cell.length_b   1.000
_cell.length_c   1.000
_cell.angle_alpha   90.00
_cell.angle_beta   90.00
_cell.angle_gamma   90.00
#
_symmetry.space_group_name_H-M   'P 1'
#
loop_
_entity.id
_entity.type
_entity.pdbx_description
1 polymer ?
#
loop_
_entity_poly.entity_id
_entity_poly.type
_entity_poly.pdbx_seq_one_letter_code
_entity_poly.pdbx_strand_id
1 'polypeptide(L)'
;MLAQLDTLMGGRVAEELVFGPEHVTTGAANDLKKATELAEKMVKTFGMSDKVGLRISDNESRSLISVNQLSPPMSEMIDREINRFLKESYDRAKEILTRHKKEHELLAEALLEHETLTIDEVKELLEHGKVLSRLPKTEKESKSAKSPSRHILKHPIVTPAEENVSTEGRI
;
A
#
# COMPACT_ATOMS: atom_id res chain seq x y z
N MET A 1 11.53 -0.02 9.84
CA MET A 1 11.13 -1.13 10.73
C MET A 1 10.00 -0.74 11.67
N LEU A 2 10.12 0.29 12.52
CA LEU A 2 9.02 0.71 13.42
C LEU A 2 7.69 0.97 12.69
N ALA A 3 7.67 1.82 11.66
CA ALA A 3 6.46 2.06 10.86
C ALA A 3 5.87 0.78 10.20
N GLN A 4 6.70 -0.24 9.95
CA GLN A 4 6.24 -1.52 9.41
C GLN A 4 5.60 -2.39 10.50
N LEU A 5 6.13 -2.39 11.73
CA LEU A 5 5.41 -2.96 12.89
C LEU A 5 4.07 -2.24 13.05
N ASP A 6 4.04 -0.91 12.96
CA ASP A 6 2.83 -0.10 13.18
C ASP A 6 1.75 -0.45 12.13
N THR A 7 2.17 -0.65 10.88
CA THR A 7 1.30 -1.15 9.80
C THR A 7 0.76 -2.56 10.12
N LEU A 8 1.61 -3.47 10.60
CA LEU A 8 1.22 -4.85 10.93
C LEU A 8 0.29 -4.93 12.15
N MET A 9 0.40 -3.99 13.09
CA MET A 9 -0.53 -3.86 14.22
C MET A 9 -1.86 -3.19 13.84
N GLY A 10 -1.86 -2.38 12.76
CA GLY A 10 -2.99 -1.55 12.34
C GLY A 10 -4.32 -2.30 12.24
N GLY A 11 -4.34 -3.49 11.61
CA GLY A 11 -5.57 -4.28 11.47
C GLY A 11 -6.17 -4.74 12.80
N ARG A 12 -5.32 -5.20 13.74
CA ARG A 12 -5.76 -5.61 15.08
C ARG A 12 -6.27 -4.43 15.91
N VAL A 13 -5.60 -3.29 15.79
CA VAL A 13 -5.98 -2.06 16.49
C VAL A 13 -7.28 -1.48 15.94
N ALA A 14 -7.45 -1.44 14.62
CA ALA A 14 -8.67 -1.00 13.95
C ALA A 14 -9.89 -1.80 14.40
N GLU A 15 -9.76 -3.13 14.41
CA GLU A 15 -10.78 -4.07 14.90
C GLU A 15 -11.15 -3.79 16.36
N GLU A 16 -10.16 -3.65 17.25
CA GLU A 16 -10.41 -3.35 18.67
C GLU A 16 -11.06 -1.97 18.88
N LEU A 17 -10.68 -0.96 18.10
CA LEU A 17 -11.25 0.40 18.21
C LEU A 17 -12.71 0.47 17.74
N VAL A 18 -13.13 -0.41 16.82
CA VAL A 18 -14.50 -0.45 16.28
C VAL A 18 -15.39 -1.39 17.10
N PHE A 19 -14.93 -2.60 17.42
CA PHE A 19 -15.74 -3.64 18.05
C PHE A 19 -15.46 -3.84 19.55
N GLY A 20 -14.36 -3.30 20.06
CA GLY A 20 -13.92 -3.48 21.45
C GLY A 20 -13.04 -4.72 21.66
N PRO A 21 -12.35 -4.81 22.82
CA PRO A 21 -11.37 -5.88 23.10
C PRO A 21 -11.97 -7.28 23.17
N GLU A 22 -13.24 -7.40 23.55
CA GLU A 22 -13.95 -8.69 23.64
C GLU A 22 -14.36 -9.27 22.27
N HIS A 23 -14.19 -8.49 21.19
CA HIS A 23 -14.68 -8.82 19.84
C HIS A 23 -13.59 -8.83 18.77
N VAL A 24 -12.33 -8.91 19.19
CA VAL A 24 -11.19 -9.10 18.28
C VAL A 24 -11.16 -10.52 17.69
N THR A 25 -10.90 -10.67 16.40
CA THR A 25 -11.01 -11.94 15.67
C THR A 25 -9.64 -12.59 15.42
N THR A 26 -9.61 -13.64 14.60
CA THR A 26 -8.38 -14.27 14.09
C THR A 26 -7.85 -13.62 12.81
N GLY A 27 -8.53 -12.62 12.23
CA GLY A 27 -8.17 -12.02 10.94
C GLY A 27 -6.74 -11.45 10.90
N ALA A 28 -6.29 -10.84 12.01
CA ALA A 28 -4.96 -10.25 12.13
C ALA A 28 -3.82 -11.28 12.40
N ALA A 29 -4.09 -12.59 12.47
CA ALA A 29 -3.11 -13.58 12.92
C ALA A 29 -1.83 -13.62 12.06
N ASN A 30 -1.95 -13.44 10.75
CA ASN A 30 -0.79 -13.40 9.84
C ASN A 30 0.10 -12.17 10.09
N ASP A 31 -0.49 -11.03 10.40
CA ASP A 31 0.25 -9.79 10.61
C ASP A 31 0.87 -9.72 12.00
N LEU A 32 0.20 -10.28 13.02
CA LEU A 32 0.81 -10.55 14.33
C LEU A 32 2.03 -11.47 14.22
N LYS A 33 1.94 -12.56 13.43
CA LYS A 33 3.08 -13.46 13.16
C LYS A 33 4.26 -12.72 12.54
N LYS A 34 4.01 -11.94 11.47
CA LYS A 34 5.05 -11.10 10.82
C LYS A 34 5.61 -10.04 11.76
N ALA A 35 4.78 -9.45 12.62
CA ALA A 35 5.22 -8.43 13.58
C ALA A 35 6.17 -9.03 14.61
N THR A 36 5.85 -10.20 15.17
CA THR A 36 6.74 -10.95 16.07
C THR A 36 8.06 -11.31 15.38
N GLU A 37 8.02 -11.87 14.17
CA GLU A 37 9.24 -12.18 13.39
C GLU A 37 10.10 -10.93 13.10
N LEU A 38 9.46 -9.78 12.86
CA LEU A 38 10.15 -8.52 12.63
C LEU A 38 10.78 -7.98 13.92
N ALA A 39 10.05 -7.99 15.03
CA ALA A 39 10.55 -7.57 16.35
C ALA A 39 11.67 -8.48 16.86
N GLU A 40 11.57 -9.79 16.63
CA GLU A 40 12.67 -10.75 16.88
C GLU A 40 13.94 -10.37 16.13
N LYS A 41 13.85 -10.06 14.82
CA LYS A 41 15.00 -9.62 14.02
C LYS A 41 15.56 -8.29 14.50
N MET A 42 14.70 -7.34 14.87
CA MET A 42 15.13 -6.05 15.46
C MET A 42 15.99 -6.25 16.70
N VAL A 43 15.58 -7.14 17.61
CA VAL A 43 16.31 -7.41 18.86
C VAL A 43 17.52 -8.33 18.65
N LYS A 44 17.33 -9.50 18.04
CA LYS A 44 18.34 -10.58 17.97
C LYS A 44 19.35 -10.43 16.84
N THR A 45 18.98 -9.77 15.74
CA THR A 45 19.81 -9.68 14.52
C THR A 45 20.35 -8.28 14.27
N PHE A 46 19.56 -7.24 14.54
CA PHE A 46 19.92 -5.85 14.22
C PHE A 46 20.34 -5.01 15.42
N GLY A 47 20.36 -5.58 16.63
CA GLY A 47 20.87 -4.91 17.84
C GLY A 47 20.07 -3.66 18.25
N MET A 48 18.79 -3.58 17.89
CA MET A 48 17.96 -2.38 18.09
C MET A 48 17.47 -2.20 19.54
N SER A 49 17.93 -3.02 20.49
CA SER A 49 17.66 -2.85 21.92
C SER A 49 18.94 -2.50 22.65
N ASP A 50 18.98 -1.32 23.29
CA ASP A 50 20.13 -0.89 24.10
C ASP A 50 20.41 -1.83 25.28
N LYS A 51 19.41 -2.58 25.76
CA LYS A 51 19.55 -3.53 26.88
C LYS A 51 20.24 -4.82 26.45
N VAL A 52 19.86 -5.35 25.29
CA VAL A 52 20.51 -6.53 24.69
C VAL A 52 21.85 -6.16 24.04
N GLY A 53 21.97 -4.91 23.59
CA GLY A 53 23.13 -4.33 22.93
C GLY A 53 23.27 -4.80 21.48
N LEU A 54 24.41 -4.46 20.87
CA LEU A 54 24.75 -4.80 19.48
C LEU A 54 25.12 -6.30 19.28
N ARG A 55 24.82 -7.17 20.25
CA ARG A 55 25.14 -8.61 20.17
C ARG A 55 24.17 -9.30 19.22
N ILE A 56 24.66 -9.66 18.04
CA ILE A 56 23.94 -10.52 17.11
C ILE A 56 23.88 -11.94 17.69
N SER A 57 22.67 -12.44 17.90
CA SER A 57 22.39 -13.83 18.28
C SER A 57 21.90 -14.57 17.05
N ASP A 58 22.84 -14.91 16.17
CA ASP A 58 22.54 -15.65 14.95
C ASP A 58 22.16 -17.11 15.27
N ASN A 59 21.08 -17.57 14.63
CA ASN A 59 20.58 -18.94 14.70
C ASN A 59 20.30 -19.52 13.29
N GLU A 60 20.63 -18.77 12.22
CA GLU A 60 20.54 -19.25 10.82
C GLU A 60 21.78 -20.05 10.39
N SER A 61 22.77 -20.19 11.28
CA SER A 61 23.85 -21.14 11.06
C SER A 61 23.29 -22.57 10.98
N ARG A 62 23.27 -23.14 9.76
CA ARG A 62 22.84 -24.52 9.43
C ARG A 62 23.84 -25.58 9.95
N SER A 63 24.47 -25.31 11.09
CA SER A 63 25.34 -26.21 11.83
C SER A 63 24.47 -27.19 12.63
N LEU A 64 24.82 -28.48 12.61
CA LEU A 64 24.18 -29.51 13.43
C LEU A 64 24.45 -29.31 14.94
N ILE A 65 25.23 -28.30 15.30
CA ILE A 65 25.53 -27.87 16.67
C ILE A 65 25.41 -26.33 16.68
N SER A 66 24.21 -25.80 16.94
CA SER A 66 24.00 -24.40 17.33
C SER A 66 23.80 -24.35 18.85
N VAL A 67 24.89 -24.19 19.59
CA VAL A 67 24.89 -24.11 21.06
C VAL A 67 25.31 -22.70 21.50
N ASN A 68 24.73 -21.69 20.85
CA ASN A 68 24.58 -20.37 21.46
C ASN A 68 23.45 -20.44 22.50
N GLN A 69 23.67 -21.19 23.59
CA GLN A 69 22.79 -21.16 24.75
C GLN A 69 22.90 -19.77 25.39
N LEU A 70 21.94 -18.91 25.06
CA LEU A 70 21.69 -17.68 25.80
C LEU A 70 21.44 -18.04 27.26
N SER A 71 22.05 -17.31 28.18
CA SER A 71 21.75 -17.49 29.60
C SER A 71 20.27 -17.16 29.86
N PRO A 72 19.59 -17.83 30.81
CA PRO A 72 18.18 -17.55 31.07
C PRO A 72 17.84 -16.06 31.28
N PRO A 73 18.66 -15.25 31.99
CA PRO A 73 18.43 -13.81 32.09
C PRO A 73 18.53 -13.04 30.76
N MET A 74 19.35 -13.51 29.82
CA MET A 74 19.47 -12.89 28.49
C MET A 74 18.28 -13.25 27.60
N SER A 75 17.81 -14.51 27.63
CA SER A 75 16.58 -14.91 26.94
C SER A 75 15.38 -14.11 27.43
N GLU A 76 15.19 -14.01 28.76
CA GLU A 76 14.13 -13.20 29.37
C GLU A 76 14.22 -11.71 28.98
N MET A 77 15.44 -11.17 28.87
CA MET A 77 15.66 -9.80 28.41
C MET A 77 15.27 -9.59 26.95
N ILE A 78 15.62 -10.54 26.08
CA ILE A 78 15.25 -10.53 24.66
C ILE A 78 13.72 -10.59 24.51
N ASP A 79 13.06 -11.50 25.21
CA ASP A 79 11.59 -11.64 25.17
C ASP A 79 10.88 -10.38 25.66
N ARG A 80 11.39 -9.74 26.73
CA ARG A 80 10.89 -8.44 27.21
C ARG A 80 11.02 -7.34 26.17
N GLU A 81 12.12 -7.29 25.44
CA GLU A 81 12.38 -6.25 24.45
C GLU A 81 11.61 -6.47 23.14
N ILE A 82 11.36 -7.73 22.74
CA ILE A 82 10.42 -8.08 21.67
C ILE A 82 9.01 -7.59 22.04
N ASN A 83 8.53 -7.95 23.23
CA ASN A 83 7.21 -7.51 23.73
C ASN A 83 7.12 -5.98 23.84
N ARG A 84 8.19 -5.29 24.23
CA ARG A 84 8.25 -3.82 24.24
C ARG A 84 8.02 -3.26 22.83
N PHE A 85 8.73 -3.73 21.81
CA PHE A 85 8.55 -3.26 20.43
C PHE A 85 7.14 -3.50 19.89
N LEU A 86 6.56 -4.67 20.17
CA LEU A 86 5.19 -5.01 19.76
C LEU A 86 4.18 -4.09 20.46
N LYS A 87 4.33 -3.85 21.77
CA LYS A 87 3.42 -2.97 22.52
C LYS A 87 3.54 -1.51 22.09
N GLU A 88 4.75 -0.96 22.00
CA GLU A 88 4.96 0.42 21.54
C GLU A 88 4.40 0.64 20.13
N SER A 89 4.46 -0.39 19.28
CA SER A 89 3.88 -0.37 17.93
C SER A 89 2.35 -0.36 17.93
N TYR A 90 1.76 -1.25 18.72
CA TYR A 90 0.31 -1.27 18.95
C TYR A 90 -0.18 0.10 19.48
N ASP A 91 0.54 0.69 20.45
CA ASP A 91 0.18 1.98 21.05
C ASP A 91 0.26 3.12 20.00
N ARG A 92 1.31 3.17 19.16
CA ARG A 92 1.42 4.13 18.05
C ARG A 92 0.33 3.96 17.00
N ALA A 93 0.03 2.73 16.59
CA ALA A 93 -1.06 2.44 15.66
C ALA A 93 -2.42 2.90 16.23
N LYS A 94 -2.62 2.72 17.55
CA LYS A 94 -3.83 3.16 18.26
C LYS A 94 -3.94 4.67 18.32
N GLU A 95 -2.84 5.38 18.57
CA GLU A 95 -2.79 6.85 18.49
C GLU A 95 -3.16 7.36 17.10
N ILE A 96 -2.57 6.78 16.04
CA ILE A 96 -2.82 7.19 14.64
C ILE A 96 -4.28 6.96 14.26
N LEU A 97 -4.82 5.76 14.49
CA LEU A 97 -6.21 5.42 14.14
C LEU A 97 -7.22 6.20 14.99
N THR A 98 -6.90 6.54 16.24
CA THR A 98 -7.75 7.40 17.07
C THR A 98 -7.72 8.86 16.58
N ARG A 99 -6.55 9.37 16.18
CA ARG A 99 -6.38 10.73 15.63
C ARG A 99 -7.15 10.89 14.32
N HIS A 100 -7.13 9.88 13.46
CA HIS A 100 -7.76 9.86 12.13
C HIS A 100 -9.05 9.01 12.12
N LYS A 101 -9.81 9.05 13.22
CA LYS A 101 -11.00 8.20 13.39
C LYS A 101 -12.05 8.42 12.30
N LYS A 102 -12.28 9.67 11.88
CA LYS A 102 -13.27 10.00 10.85
C LYS A 102 -12.88 9.44 9.48
N GLU A 103 -11.61 9.58 9.14
CA GLU A 103 -11.00 9.07 7.93
C GLU A 103 -11.06 7.53 7.88
N HIS A 104 -10.84 6.88 9.03
CA HIS A 104 -10.97 5.43 9.19
C HIS A 104 -12.41 4.95 9.03
N GLU A 105 -13.38 5.61 9.68
CA GLU A 105 -14.82 5.32 9.52
C GLU A 105 -15.26 5.50 8.05
N LEU A 106 -14.86 6.60 7.42
CA LEU A 106 -15.17 6.91 6.02
C LEU A 106 -14.61 5.87 5.03
N LEU A 107 -13.37 5.41 5.25
CA LEU A 107 -12.77 4.33 4.44
C LEU A 107 -13.52 3.00 4.60
N ALA A 108 -13.96 2.67 5.82
CA ALA A 108 -14.73 1.48 6.09
C ALA A 108 -16.13 1.53 5.44
N GLU A 109 -16.84 2.65 5.57
CA GLU A 109 -18.15 2.88 4.93
C GLU A 109 -18.05 2.77 3.40
N ALA A 110 -17.05 3.42 2.79
CA ALA A 110 -16.83 3.34 1.36
C ALA A 110 -16.52 1.89 0.90
N LEU A 111 -15.68 1.15 1.63
CA LEU A 111 -15.40 -0.25 1.30
C LEU A 111 -16.62 -1.18 1.48
N LEU A 112 -17.57 -0.86 2.35
CA LEU A 112 -18.85 -1.58 2.44
C LEU A 112 -19.77 -1.31 1.24
N GLU A 113 -19.76 -0.10 0.67
CA GLU A 113 -20.53 0.23 -0.54
C GLU A 113 -19.87 -0.30 -1.83
N HIS A 114 -18.55 -0.44 -1.83
CA HIS A 114 -17.75 -0.55 -3.06
C HIS A 114 -16.86 -1.78 -3.18
N GLU A 115 -16.71 -2.57 -2.12
CA GLU A 115 -15.82 -3.74 -1.93
C GLU A 115 -14.31 -3.45 -2.10
N THR A 116 -13.93 -2.57 -3.02
CA THR A 116 -12.55 -2.21 -3.37
C THR A 116 -12.44 -0.72 -3.70
N LEU A 117 -11.30 -0.12 -3.34
CA LEU A 117 -10.92 1.25 -3.67
C LEU A 117 -9.50 1.26 -4.26
N THR A 118 -9.29 2.03 -5.32
CA THR A 118 -7.97 2.36 -5.86
C THR A 118 -7.30 3.47 -5.03
N ILE A 119 -5.99 3.65 -5.20
CA ILE A 119 -5.24 4.67 -4.44
C ILE A 119 -5.70 6.10 -4.72
N ASP A 120 -6.21 6.40 -5.92
CA ASP A 120 -6.71 7.73 -6.26
C ASP A 120 -8.12 7.96 -5.72
N GLU A 121 -8.97 6.93 -5.71
CA GLU A 121 -10.28 6.97 -5.03
C GLU A 121 -10.13 7.14 -3.51
N VAL A 122 -9.11 6.53 -2.90
CA VAL A 122 -8.77 6.76 -1.49
C VAL A 122 -8.38 8.23 -1.25
N LYS A 123 -7.62 8.87 -2.14
CA LYS A 123 -7.30 10.31 -2.02
C LYS A 123 -8.54 11.16 -2.16
N GLU A 124 -9.36 10.94 -3.21
CA GLU A 124 -10.63 11.65 -3.40
C GLU A 124 -11.52 11.57 -2.15
N LEU A 125 -11.64 10.36 -1.59
CA LEU A 125 -12.41 10.11 -0.38
C LEU A 125 -11.87 10.87 0.83
N LEU A 126 -10.55 10.84 1.07
CA LEU A 126 -9.91 11.52 2.20
C LEU A 126 -9.88 13.05 2.06
N GLU A 127 -9.78 13.58 0.83
CA GLU A 127 -9.73 15.03 0.57
C GLU A 127 -11.12 15.67 0.45
N HIS A 128 -12.14 14.93 -0.01
CA HIS A 128 -13.46 15.48 -0.35
C HIS A 128 -14.62 14.81 0.39
N GLY A 129 -14.36 13.78 1.17
CA GLY A 129 -15.38 13.00 1.87
C GLY A 129 -16.16 12.04 0.97
N LYS A 130 -15.83 11.93 -0.33
CA LYS A 130 -16.55 11.12 -1.34
C LYS A 130 -15.64 10.68 -2.48
N VAL A 131 -15.91 9.50 -3.04
CA VAL A 131 -15.27 9.03 -4.29
C VAL A 131 -15.92 9.74 -5.49
N LEU A 132 -15.32 10.85 -5.94
CA LEU A 132 -15.89 11.69 -6.99
C LEU A 132 -15.95 10.99 -8.35
N SER A 133 -14.94 10.18 -8.65
CA SER A 133 -14.81 9.36 -9.86
C SER A 133 -15.95 8.35 -10.07
N ARG A 134 -16.68 7.97 -9.00
CA ARG A 134 -17.85 7.07 -9.05
C ARG A 134 -19.19 7.78 -9.10
N LEU A 135 -19.23 9.10 -8.93
CA LEU A 135 -20.50 9.86 -8.98
C LEU A 135 -21.07 9.88 -10.41
N PRO A 136 -22.41 9.79 -10.58
CA PRO A 136 -23.03 9.90 -11.88
C PRO A 136 -22.75 11.28 -12.50
N LYS A 137 -22.03 11.29 -13.62
CA LYS A 137 -21.70 12.52 -14.37
C LYS A 137 -22.98 13.26 -14.75
N THR A 138 -23.19 14.44 -14.18
CA THR A 138 -24.32 15.29 -14.57
C THR A 138 -24.27 15.59 -16.07
N GLU A 139 -25.43 15.61 -16.74
CA GLU A 139 -25.55 15.57 -18.21
C GLU A 139 -24.82 16.69 -18.98
N LYS A 140 -24.36 17.75 -18.29
CA LYS A 140 -23.69 18.92 -18.88
C LYS A 140 -22.38 18.59 -19.60
N GLU A 141 -21.65 17.54 -19.22
CA GLU A 141 -20.41 17.14 -19.91
C GLU A 141 -20.65 16.48 -21.28
N SER A 142 -21.82 15.84 -21.47
CA SER A 142 -22.11 15.02 -22.67
C SER A 142 -22.20 15.81 -23.99
N LYS A 143 -22.35 17.15 -23.92
CA LYS A 143 -22.62 18.01 -25.09
C LYS A 143 -21.37 18.68 -25.70
N SER A 144 -20.20 18.59 -25.07
CA SER A 144 -18.97 19.24 -25.57
C SER A 144 -18.20 18.42 -26.62
N ALA A 145 -18.55 17.15 -26.82
CA ALA A 145 -17.79 16.19 -27.63
C ALA A 145 -18.41 15.85 -29.00
N LYS A 146 -19.07 16.82 -29.68
CA LYS A 146 -19.48 16.66 -31.09
C LYS A 146 -18.94 17.78 -31.99
N SER A 147 -18.09 17.37 -32.92
CA SER A 147 -17.31 18.18 -33.85
C SER A 147 -18.14 18.80 -34.99
N PRO A 148 -17.70 19.96 -35.50
CA PRO A 148 -17.73 20.30 -36.92
C PRO A 148 -16.30 20.54 -37.46
N SER A 149 -15.98 20.43 -38.75
CA SER A 149 -16.63 19.72 -39.86
C SER A 149 -15.57 19.48 -40.96
N ARG A 150 -15.78 18.47 -41.82
CA ARG A 150 -14.86 18.08 -42.91
C ARG A 150 -14.62 19.24 -43.88
N HIS A 151 -13.37 19.73 -44.01
CA HIS A 151 -12.98 20.58 -45.12
C HIS A 151 -12.64 19.72 -46.34
N ILE A 152 -13.50 19.76 -47.37
CA ILE A 152 -13.23 19.18 -48.68
C ILE A 152 -12.44 20.21 -49.49
N LEU A 153 -11.13 20.00 -49.65
CA LEU A 153 -10.33 20.77 -50.60
C LEU A 153 -10.71 20.35 -52.02
N LYS A 154 -11.31 21.28 -52.78
CA LYS A 154 -11.51 21.13 -54.22
C LYS A 154 -10.21 21.45 -54.94
N HIS A 155 -9.54 20.45 -55.52
CA HIS A 155 -8.49 20.68 -56.50
C HIS A 155 -9.10 21.03 -57.87
N PRO A 156 -8.57 22.01 -58.61
CA PRO A 156 -9.00 22.27 -59.99
C PRO A 156 -8.51 21.15 -60.92
N ILE A 157 -9.35 20.79 -61.89
CA ILE A 157 -8.98 19.92 -63.01
C ILE A 157 -8.12 20.75 -63.98
N VAL A 158 -6.96 20.23 -64.37
CA VAL A 158 -6.16 20.73 -65.49
C VAL A 158 -6.04 19.60 -66.51
N THR A 159 -6.51 19.84 -67.73
CA THR A 159 -6.44 18.93 -68.87
C THR A 159 -5.07 19.00 -69.57
N PRO A 160 -4.65 17.95 -70.31
CA PRO A 160 -3.24 17.73 -70.65
C PRO A 160 -2.76 18.52 -71.87
N ALA A 161 -1.44 18.66 -71.98
CA ALA A 161 -0.73 18.91 -73.23
C ALA A 161 0.08 17.64 -73.61
N GLU A 162 0.14 17.34 -74.90
CA GLU A 162 0.78 16.14 -75.47
C GLU A 162 2.26 16.37 -75.84
N GLU A 163 2.93 15.29 -76.31
CA GLU A 163 4.25 15.25 -76.98
C GLU A 163 5.49 15.57 -76.10
N ASN A 164 6.74 15.12 -76.33
CA ASN A 164 7.39 14.06 -77.13
C ASN A 164 8.87 13.93 -76.64
N VAL A 165 9.66 12.85 -76.76
CA VAL A 165 9.46 11.40 -77.03
C VAL A 165 10.80 10.67 -76.66
N SER A 166 10.97 9.36 -76.96
CA SER A 166 12.28 8.65 -77.08
C SER A 166 12.98 8.14 -75.79
N THR A 167 13.20 6.81 -75.65
CA THR A 167 14.50 6.06 -75.74
C THR A 167 15.51 6.36 -74.62
N GLU A 168 16.17 5.43 -73.90
CA GLU A 168 16.44 3.98 -73.89
C GLU A 168 16.49 3.55 -72.39
N GLY A 169 16.59 2.32 -71.88
CA GLY A 169 16.95 1.02 -72.43
C GLY A 169 17.83 0.26 -71.40
N ARG A 170 17.37 -0.95 -71.02
CA ARG A 170 18.16 -2.12 -70.55
C ARG A 170 18.73 -2.22 -69.12
N ILE A 171 18.61 -3.49 -68.64
CA ILE A 171 19.25 -4.24 -67.52
C ILE A 171 18.86 -3.85 -66.10
#